data_AF-B0CPF1-F1
#
_entry.id   AF-B0CPF1-F1
#
_cell.length_a   1.000
_cell.length_b   1.000
_cell.length_c   1.000
_cell.angle_alpha   90.00
_cell.angle_beta   90.00
_cell.angle_gamma   90.00
#
_symmetry.space_group_name_H-M   'P 1'
#
loop_
_entity.id
_entity.type
_entity.pdbx_description
1 polymer ?
#
loop_
_entity_poly.entity_id
_entity_poly.type
_entity_poly.pdbx_seq_one_letter_code
_entity_poly.pdbx_strand_id
1 'polypeptide(L)'
;MNSILAGGKYPLQQRIEDKKRGIGRQKYPFVVWALTASMLAVFIYELTLNARQQGSPISLKPVINPMLGPSGSALINLGARFPPCMKLVTDVPPSTKIACMNDTANPITSICTVEDLCGFGGFHGHSPNQWFRFVTPIFLHAGIIHILLNMLAQITLSAQIEKEMGSGGFLLTYFAAGIFGNVLGGNFSLVGVPSLGASGAIFGTIAVTWVDLFAHWKYHYRPVRKLIFMTIELLIGIAVGYIPCESFIDKLSHIGGFVMGLLVGTTLYPVISASKRHKLIMWIFRLAAIPLAILLFVVLVRNFYTSDPYAACSGCRYLSCFPTSANNHCKG
;
A
#
# COMPACT_ATOMS: atom_id res chain seq x y z
N MET A 1 -25.15 -34.35 -38.82
CA MET A 1 -23.87 -33.61 -38.65
C MET A 1 -24.12 -32.19 -38.14
N ASN A 2 -24.86 -32.03 -37.02
CA ASN A 2 -25.28 -30.71 -36.49
C ASN A 2 -25.14 -30.66 -34.95
N SER A 3 -23.93 -30.81 -34.40
CA SER A 3 -23.69 -30.57 -32.96
C SER A 3 -22.41 -29.82 -32.62
N ILE A 4 -21.82 -29.07 -33.56
CA ILE A 4 -20.52 -28.39 -33.36
C ILE A 4 -20.67 -26.85 -33.26
N LEU A 5 -21.89 -26.30 -33.39
CA LEU A 5 -22.14 -24.85 -33.37
C LEU A 5 -23.07 -24.34 -32.26
N ALA A 6 -23.29 -25.13 -31.20
CA ALA A 6 -23.86 -24.59 -29.95
C ALA A 6 -22.74 -23.86 -29.18
N GLY A 7 -22.41 -22.65 -29.63
CA GLY A 7 -21.37 -21.80 -29.05
C GLY A 7 -21.52 -21.69 -27.52
N GLY A 8 -20.55 -22.25 -26.81
CA GLY A 8 -20.44 -22.33 -25.35
C GLY A 8 -20.39 -20.97 -24.66
N LYS A 9 -21.52 -20.26 -24.62
CA LYS A 9 -21.74 -19.21 -23.63
C LYS A 9 -22.01 -19.89 -22.31
N TYR A 10 -21.03 -19.82 -21.40
CA TYR A 10 -21.21 -20.23 -20.02
C TYR A 10 -22.50 -19.60 -19.46
N PRO A 11 -23.55 -20.40 -19.17
CA PRO A 11 -24.89 -19.89 -18.89
C PRO A 11 -24.89 -18.90 -17.72
N LEU A 12 -25.70 -17.83 -17.83
CA LEU A 12 -25.77 -16.78 -16.80
C LEU A 12 -26.17 -17.36 -15.43
N GLN A 13 -27.12 -18.29 -15.39
CA GLN A 13 -27.50 -19.01 -14.16
C GLN A 13 -26.30 -19.71 -13.51
N GLN A 14 -25.51 -20.44 -14.30
CA GLN A 14 -24.35 -21.17 -13.80
C GLN A 14 -23.31 -20.23 -13.19
N ARG A 15 -23.06 -19.07 -13.81
CA ARG A 15 -22.18 -18.03 -13.23
C ARG A 15 -22.69 -17.48 -11.89
N ILE A 16 -24.00 -17.31 -11.76
CA ILE A 16 -24.61 -16.84 -10.52
C ILE A 16 -24.49 -17.91 -9.43
N GLU A 17 -24.71 -19.18 -9.78
CA GLU A 17 -24.56 -20.31 -8.86
C GLU A 17 -23.12 -20.50 -8.40
N ASP A 18 -22.16 -20.47 -9.32
CA ASP A 18 -20.73 -20.53 -9.01
C ASP A 18 -20.33 -19.42 -8.04
N LYS A 19 -20.80 -18.19 -8.30
CA LYS A 19 -20.54 -17.06 -7.41
C LYS A 19 -21.14 -17.27 -6.02
N LYS A 20 -22.37 -17.79 -5.93
CA LYS A 20 -22.99 -18.14 -4.64
C LYS A 20 -22.22 -19.25 -3.90
N ARG A 21 -21.57 -20.14 -4.65
CA ARG A 21 -20.69 -21.20 -4.12
C ARG A 21 -19.27 -20.72 -3.82
N GLY A 22 -18.94 -19.46 -4.11
CA GLY A 22 -17.58 -18.91 -3.92
C GLY A 22 -16.56 -19.42 -4.94
N ILE A 23 -17.01 -19.95 -6.08
CA ILE A 23 -16.15 -20.43 -7.16
C ILE A 23 -15.71 -19.21 -7.99
N GLY A 24 -14.42 -18.89 -7.91
CA GLY A 24 -13.80 -17.80 -8.67
C GLY A 24 -13.47 -18.19 -10.12
N ARG A 25 -12.81 -17.27 -10.83
CA ARG A 25 -12.27 -17.51 -12.18
C ARG A 25 -11.14 -18.54 -12.21
N GLN A 26 -10.39 -18.66 -11.12
CA GLN A 26 -9.28 -19.60 -11.00
C GLN A 26 -9.25 -20.24 -9.62
N LYS A 27 -8.67 -21.44 -9.56
CA LYS A 27 -8.60 -22.25 -8.34
C LYS A 27 -7.51 -21.80 -7.38
N TYR A 28 -6.37 -21.38 -7.92
CA TYR A 28 -5.16 -21.07 -7.14
C TYR A 28 -4.74 -19.60 -7.30
N PRO A 29 -4.32 -18.93 -6.21
CA PRO A 29 -3.86 -17.55 -6.23
C PRO A 29 -2.33 -17.48 -6.43
N PHE A 30 -1.88 -17.72 -7.66
CA PHE A 30 -0.45 -17.82 -7.98
C PHE A 30 0.32 -16.52 -7.71
N VAL A 31 -0.27 -15.36 -8.03
CA VAL A 31 0.39 -14.06 -7.87
C VAL A 31 0.56 -13.73 -6.39
N VAL A 32 -0.47 -13.99 -5.56
CA VAL A 32 -0.37 -13.80 -4.12
C VAL A 32 0.74 -14.65 -3.55
N TRP A 33 0.83 -15.94 -3.92
CA TRP A 33 1.91 -16.79 -3.45
C TRP A 33 3.30 -16.29 -3.88
N ALA A 34 3.44 -15.86 -5.14
CA ALA A 34 4.69 -15.29 -5.65
C ALA A 34 5.08 -14.00 -4.91
N LEU A 35 4.13 -13.09 -4.67
CA LEU A 35 4.35 -11.84 -3.93
C LEU A 35 4.69 -12.11 -2.47
N THR A 36 3.98 -13.03 -1.81
CA THR A 36 4.27 -13.47 -0.44
C THR A 36 5.69 -14.03 -0.33
N ALA A 37 6.09 -14.93 -1.24
CA ALA A 37 7.44 -15.48 -1.26
C ALA A 37 8.50 -14.38 -1.48
N SER A 38 8.22 -13.44 -2.37
CA SER A 38 9.12 -12.30 -2.65
C SER A 38 9.28 -11.40 -1.43
N MET A 39 8.18 -11.07 -0.74
CA MET A 39 8.20 -10.24 0.48
C MET A 39 8.93 -10.94 1.62
N LEU A 40 8.75 -12.25 1.78
CA LEU A 40 9.51 -13.03 2.77
C LEU A 40 11.02 -13.02 2.47
N ALA A 41 11.41 -13.18 1.21
CA ALA A 41 12.81 -13.11 0.82
C ALA A 41 13.43 -11.73 1.06
N VAL A 42 12.70 -10.66 0.71
CA VAL A 42 13.12 -9.28 0.98
C VAL A 42 13.22 -9.02 2.49
N PHE A 43 12.29 -9.51 3.29
CA PHE A 43 12.32 -9.36 4.75
C PHE A 43 13.51 -10.09 5.40
N ILE A 44 13.86 -11.28 4.91
CA ILE A 44 15.09 -11.98 5.36
C ILE A 44 16.32 -11.13 5.03
N TYR A 45 16.35 -10.50 3.85
CA TYR A 45 17.44 -9.60 3.46
C TYR A 45 17.48 -8.35 4.34
N GLU A 46 16.34 -7.76 4.68
CA GLU A 46 16.24 -6.62 5.60
C GLU A 46 16.88 -6.93 6.97
N LEU A 47 16.53 -8.07 7.57
CA LEU A 47 17.10 -8.51 8.84
C LEU A 47 18.60 -8.80 8.73
N THR A 48 19.02 -9.40 7.62
CA THR A 48 20.45 -9.70 7.37
C THR A 48 21.27 -8.43 7.21
N LEU A 49 20.75 -7.42 6.51
CA LEU A 49 21.42 -6.12 6.37
C LEU A 49 21.55 -5.44 7.73
N ASN A 50 20.48 -5.40 8.52
CA ASN A 50 20.53 -4.80 9.86
C ASN A 50 21.54 -5.51 10.76
N ALA A 51 21.58 -6.84 10.72
CA ALA A 51 22.54 -7.63 11.48
C ALA A 51 24.00 -7.31 11.10
N ARG A 52 24.30 -7.09 9.82
CA ARG A 52 25.64 -6.71 9.36
C ARG A 52 26.04 -5.30 9.80
N GLN A 53 25.08 -4.38 9.90
CA GLN A 53 25.35 -2.97 10.15
C GLN A 53 25.31 -2.60 11.63
N GLN A 54 24.41 -3.20 12.41
CA GLN A 54 24.19 -2.90 13.83
C GLN A 54 24.62 -4.03 14.77
N GLY A 55 25.04 -5.18 14.22
CA GLY A 55 25.36 -6.38 15.01
C GLY A 55 24.13 -7.18 15.46
N SER A 56 22.91 -6.73 15.20
CA SER A 56 21.68 -7.49 15.47
C SER A 56 20.65 -7.34 14.35
N PRO A 57 19.84 -8.39 14.06
CA PRO A 57 18.78 -8.31 13.03
C PRO A 57 17.63 -7.39 13.43
N ILE A 58 17.43 -7.20 14.74
CA ILE A 58 16.40 -6.32 15.31
C ILE A 58 17.07 -5.10 15.94
N SER A 59 16.61 -3.91 15.58
CA SER A 59 17.09 -2.64 16.13
C SER A 59 16.51 -2.42 17.53
N LEU A 60 17.33 -2.65 18.55
CA LEU A 60 17.02 -2.31 19.95
C LEU A 60 17.73 -1.02 20.42
N LYS A 61 18.68 -0.52 19.62
CA LYS A 61 19.48 0.68 19.89
C LYS A 61 19.72 1.44 18.57
N PRO A 62 19.79 2.79 18.59
CA PRO A 62 19.56 3.66 19.73
C PRO A 62 18.07 3.83 20.09
N VAL A 63 17.18 3.52 19.15
CA VAL A 63 15.73 3.52 19.33
C VAL A 63 15.22 2.09 19.14
N ILE A 64 14.41 1.62 20.09
CA ILE A 64 13.76 0.32 19.99
C ILE A 64 12.74 0.38 18.85
N ASN A 65 12.86 -0.50 17.86
CA ASN A 65 11.82 -0.73 16.89
C ASN A 65 10.75 -1.67 17.50
N PRO A 66 9.56 -1.16 17.86
CA PRO A 66 8.54 -1.95 18.53
C PRO A 66 7.92 -3.03 17.62
N MET A 67 8.15 -2.99 16.31
CA MET A 67 7.73 -4.04 15.37
C MET A 67 8.68 -5.24 15.31
N LEU A 68 9.74 -5.23 16.12
CA LEU A 68 10.79 -6.27 16.15
C LEU A 68 11.43 -6.43 14.75
N GLY A 69 12.01 -5.35 14.25
CA GLY A 69 12.61 -5.31 12.91
C GLY A 69 13.83 -4.41 12.79
N PRO A 70 14.29 -4.16 11.55
CA PRO A 70 15.44 -3.32 11.24
C PRO A 70 15.26 -1.87 11.73
N SER A 71 16.34 -1.10 11.73
CA SER A 71 16.27 0.33 11.99
C SER A 71 15.63 1.10 10.82
N GLY A 72 15.06 2.27 11.11
CA GLY A 72 14.52 3.15 10.05
C GLY A 72 15.57 3.56 9.02
N SER A 73 16.82 3.73 9.44
CA SER A 73 17.95 4.03 8.54
C SER A 73 18.25 2.87 7.60
N ALA A 74 18.25 1.62 8.09
CA ALA A 74 18.39 0.44 7.23
C ALA A 74 17.24 0.35 6.21
N LEU A 75 16.02 0.61 6.64
CA LEU A 75 14.83 0.58 5.77
C LEU A 75 14.86 1.68 4.70
N ILE A 76 15.32 2.89 5.04
CA ILE A 76 15.53 3.98 4.06
C ILE A 76 16.54 3.54 3.00
N ASN A 77 17.67 2.96 3.40
CA ASN A 77 18.67 2.51 2.44
C ASN A 77 18.19 1.38 1.54
N LEU A 78 17.29 0.52 2.04
CA LEU A 78 16.69 -0.58 1.28
C LEU A 78 15.60 -0.16 0.29
N GLY A 79 15.16 1.10 0.31
CA GLY A 79 14.16 1.61 -0.63
C GLY A 79 12.84 2.05 -0.01
N ALA A 80 12.73 2.19 1.31
CA ALA A 80 11.52 2.73 1.93
C ALA A 80 11.15 4.11 1.36
N ARG A 81 9.86 4.46 1.39
CA ARG A 81 9.41 5.78 0.95
C ARG A 81 9.96 6.81 1.91
N PHE A 82 10.81 7.70 1.39
CA PHE A 82 11.41 8.77 2.16
C PHE A 82 11.53 10.00 1.25
N PRO A 83 10.66 11.03 1.41
CA PRO A 83 10.60 12.17 0.50
C PRO A 83 11.95 12.87 0.22
N PRO A 84 12.85 13.05 1.22
CA PRO A 84 14.18 13.62 0.96
C PRO A 84 15.07 12.82 -0.01
N CYS A 85 14.82 11.52 -0.21
CA CYS A 85 15.51 10.73 -1.24
C CYS A 85 14.89 10.88 -2.64
N MET A 86 13.66 11.39 -2.71
CA MET A 86 12.83 11.37 -3.92
C MET A 86 12.70 12.74 -4.58
N LYS A 87 12.82 13.81 -3.78
CA LYS A 87 12.82 15.20 -4.22
C LYS A 87 13.62 16.07 -3.25
N LEU A 88 13.95 17.29 -3.66
CA LEU A 88 14.51 18.29 -2.76
C LEU A 88 13.46 18.74 -1.74
N VAL A 89 13.80 18.66 -0.45
CA VAL A 89 12.99 19.20 0.65
C VAL A 89 13.85 20.27 1.35
N THR A 90 13.36 21.50 1.41
CA THR A 90 14.12 22.65 1.95
C THR A 90 14.54 22.47 3.41
N ASP A 91 13.68 21.84 4.21
CA ASP A 91 13.94 21.62 5.64
C ASP A 91 14.93 20.47 5.89
N VAL A 92 15.07 19.56 4.94
CA VAL A 92 15.94 18.37 5.03
C VAL A 92 16.72 18.19 3.71
N PRO A 93 17.69 19.08 3.42
CA PRO A 93 18.53 18.96 2.23
C PRO A 93 19.37 17.67 2.24
N PRO A 94 19.90 17.23 1.08
CA PRO A 94 20.75 16.04 0.99
C PRO A 94 21.99 16.07 1.90
N SER A 95 22.50 17.26 2.22
CA SER A 95 23.63 17.48 3.12
C SER A 95 23.26 17.43 4.61
N THR A 96 21.98 17.27 4.96
CA THR A 96 21.54 17.18 6.35
C THR A 96 22.19 15.99 7.03
N LYS A 97 22.72 16.26 8.23
CA LYS A 97 23.42 15.29 9.06
C LYS A 97 22.43 14.49 9.90
N ILE A 98 22.42 13.17 9.72
CA ILE A 98 21.55 12.22 10.42
C ILE A 98 22.36 11.03 10.93
N ALA A 99 21.79 10.24 11.84
CA ALA A 99 22.44 9.03 12.32
C ALA A 99 22.71 8.06 11.16
N CYS A 100 23.96 7.56 11.07
CA CYS A 100 24.32 6.53 10.11
C CYS A 100 23.55 5.23 10.38
N MET A 101 23.49 4.36 9.36
CA MET A 101 22.87 3.04 9.52
C MET A 101 23.53 2.17 10.59
N ASN A 102 24.86 2.28 10.73
CA ASN A 102 25.66 1.54 11.69
C ASN A 102 25.71 2.18 13.09
N ASP A 103 25.08 3.35 13.28
CA ASP A 103 25.08 4.02 14.58
C ASP A 103 24.11 3.32 15.54
N THR A 104 24.64 2.77 16.63
CA THR A 104 23.87 2.14 17.71
C THR A 104 23.97 2.91 19.02
N ALA A 105 24.60 4.10 19.01
CA ALA A 105 24.91 4.87 20.20
C ALA A 105 23.80 5.90 20.53
N ASN A 106 23.58 6.14 21.83
CA ASN A 106 22.72 7.22 22.29
C ASN A 106 23.47 8.00 23.39
N PRO A 107 23.98 9.22 23.12
CA PRO A 107 23.77 10.05 21.93
C PRO A 107 24.53 9.55 20.67
N ILE A 108 24.12 10.04 19.50
CA ILE A 108 24.63 9.65 18.17
C ILE A 108 26.14 9.86 18.09
N THR A 109 26.88 8.86 17.60
CA THR A 109 28.34 8.90 17.45
C THR A 109 28.80 8.92 15.99
N SER A 110 28.03 8.32 15.10
CA SER A 110 28.31 8.21 13.67
C SER A 110 27.24 8.95 12.87
N ILE A 111 27.67 9.98 12.13
CA ILE A 111 26.79 10.92 11.42
C ILE A 111 27.04 10.78 9.91
N CYS A 112 25.97 10.59 9.15
CA CYS A 112 25.96 10.44 7.70
C CYS A 112 25.11 11.55 7.07
N THR A 113 25.32 11.80 5.78
CA THR A 113 24.41 12.67 5.03
C THR A 113 23.13 11.92 4.66
N VAL A 114 22.07 12.65 4.33
CA VAL A 114 20.84 12.06 3.77
C VAL A 114 21.16 11.33 2.47
N GLU A 115 22.07 11.85 1.64
CA GLU A 115 22.53 11.20 0.41
C GLU A 115 23.15 9.82 0.67
N ASP A 116 24.05 9.73 1.66
CA ASP A 116 24.66 8.44 2.06
C ASP A 116 23.60 7.45 2.54
N LEU A 117 22.61 7.95 3.31
CA LEU A 117 21.55 7.10 3.82
C LEU A 117 20.62 6.60 2.72
N CYS A 118 20.27 7.47 1.77
CA CYS A 118 19.44 7.14 0.63
C CYS A 118 20.06 6.06 -0.26
N GLY A 119 21.38 5.90 -0.26
CA GLY A 119 22.06 4.84 -1.00
C GLY A 119 21.78 4.89 -2.51
N PHE A 120 21.79 3.72 -3.16
CA PHE A 120 21.57 3.55 -4.61
C PHE A 120 22.47 4.43 -5.51
N GLY A 121 23.71 4.66 -5.09
CA GLY A 121 24.68 5.48 -5.84
C GLY A 121 24.69 6.96 -5.48
N GLY A 122 23.78 7.45 -4.62
CA GLY A 122 23.72 8.87 -4.25
C GLY A 122 23.09 9.75 -5.34
N PHE A 123 23.23 11.07 -5.20
CA PHE A 123 22.68 12.09 -6.10
C PHE A 123 23.78 12.83 -6.88
N HIS A 124 25.04 12.73 -6.47
CA HIS A 124 26.21 13.30 -7.17
C HIS A 124 26.06 14.80 -7.48
N GLY A 125 25.48 15.56 -6.55
CA GLY A 125 25.25 17.01 -6.73
C GLY A 125 24.00 17.37 -7.56
N HIS A 126 23.23 16.39 -8.04
CA HIS A 126 21.92 16.62 -8.66
C HIS A 126 20.80 16.62 -7.62
N SER A 127 19.60 17.05 -8.03
CA SER A 127 18.41 16.95 -7.19
C SER A 127 18.04 15.47 -6.95
N PRO A 128 17.61 15.09 -5.73
CA PRO A 128 17.15 13.73 -5.45
C PRO A 128 16.02 13.30 -6.38
N ASN A 129 16.12 12.09 -6.96
CA ASN A 129 15.11 11.57 -7.89
C ASN A 129 14.98 10.03 -7.85
N GLN A 130 14.88 9.45 -6.65
CA GLN A 130 14.67 8.00 -6.50
C GLN A 130 13.18 7.63 -6.60
N TRP A 131 12.59 7.84 -7.78
CA TRP A 131 11.14 7.61 -8.05
C TRP A 131 10.67 6.17 -7.77
N PHE A 132 11.57 5.18 -7.88
CA PHE A 132 11.29 3.78 -7.60
C PHE A 132 10.84 3.54 -6.14
N ARG A 133 11.05 4.52 -5.25
CA ARG A 133 10.53 4.53 -3.87
C ARG A 133 9.01 4.73 -3.78
N PHE A 134 8.29 4.83 -4.89
CA PHE A 134 6.84 4.61 -4.91
C PHE A 134 6.45 3.13 -5.06
N VAL A 135 7.37 2.27 -5.53
CA VAL A 135 7.12 0.85 -5.83
C VAL A 135 7.79 -0.06 -4.80
N THR A 136 9.08 0.14 -4.56
CA THR A 136 9.90 -0.67 -3.65
C THR A 136 9.35 -0.82 -2.22
N PRO A 137 8.69 0.19 -1.60
CA PRO A 137 8.18 0.03 -0.23
C PRO A 137 7.09 -1.02 -0.10
N ILE A 138 6.42 -1.41 -1.19
CA ILE A 138 5.39 -2.46 -1.20
C ILE A 138 5.97 -3.80 -0.72
N PHE A 139 7.27 -4.03 -0.93
CA PHE A 139 7.94 -5.28 -0.56
C PHE A 139 8.59 -5.24 0.81
N LEU A 140 8.85 -4.03 1.34
CA LEU A 140 9.59 -3.84 2.58
C LEU A 140 8.67 -3.92 3.79
N HIS A 141 9.18 -4.40 4.92
CA HIS A 141 8.40 -4.52 6.15
C HIS A 141 9.13 -3.90 7.36
N ALA A 142 8.36 -3.46 8.35
CA ALA A 142 8.93 -2.75 9.51
C ALA A 142 9.51 -3.70 10.57
N GLY A 143 9.16 -4.98 10.50
CA GLY A 143 9.53 -5.99 11.48
C GLY A 143 8.59 -7.19 11.44
N ILE A 144 8.83 -8.13 12.35
CA ILE A 144 8.18 -9.46 12.38
C ILE A 144 6.67 -9.33 12.54
N ILE A 145 6.19 -8.46 13.44
CA ILE A 145 4.75 -8.28 13.68
C ILE A 145 4.08 -7.73 12.40
N HIS A 146 4.70 -6.73 11.78
CA HIS A 146 4.17 -6.07 10.59
C HIS A 146 4.08 -7.04 9.39
N ILE A 147 5.10 -7.86 9.14
CA ILE A 147 5.04 -8.85 8.05
C ILE A 147 4.01 -9.95 8.33
N LEU A 148 3.88 -10.44 9.56
CA LEU A 148 2.90 -11.47 9.89
C LEU A 148 1.47 -11.00 9.62
N LEU A 149 1.12 -9.77 10.03
CA LEU A 149 -0.20 -9.19 9.77
C LEU A 149 -0.47 -8.99 8.27
N ASN A 150 0.51 -8.49 7.52
CA ASN A 150 0.37 -8.35 6.06
C ASN A 150 0.23 -9.71 5.38
N MET A 151 1.05 -10.71 5.75
CA MET A 151 0.98 -12.03 5.12
C MET A 151 -0.34 -12.71 5.44
N LEU A 152 -0.85 -12.58 6.67
CA LEU A 152 -2.18 -13.08 7.03
C LEU A 152 -3.26 -12.47 6.13
N ALA A 153 -3.30 -11.14 6.00
CA ALA A 153 -4.27 -10.47 5.14
C ALA A 153 -4.08 -10.81 3.65
N GLN A 154 -2.84 -10.93 3.18
CA GLN A 154 -2.50 -11.26 1.81
C GLN A 154 -2.97 -12.68 1.43
N ILE A 155 -2.61 -13.69 2.22
CA ILE A 155 -2.93 -15.10 1.90
C ILE A 155 -4.40 -15.46 2.13
N THR A 156 -5.15 -14.62 2.84
CA THR A 156 -6.58 -14.80 3.08
C THR A 156 -7.41 -13.93 2.12
N LEU A 157 -7.41 -12.61 2.33
CA LEU A 157 -8.25 -11.66 1.60
C LEU A 157 -7.77 -11.45 0.17
N SER A 158 -6.49 -11.14 -0.03
CA SER A 158 -5.96 -10.88 -1.37
C SER A 158 -5.98 -12.14 -2.23
N ALA A 159 -5.70 -13.32 -1.63
CA ALA A 159 -5.83 -14.61 -2.29
C ALA A 159 -7.26 -14.91 -2.77
N GLN A 160 -8.27 -14.56 -1.98
CA GLN A 160 -9.66 -14.68 -2.41
C GLN A 160 -9.95 -13.77 -3.61
N ILE A 161 -9.53 -12.51 -3.55
CA ILE A 161 -9.73 -11.56 -4.65
C ILE A 161 -9.01 -12.02 -5.91
N GLU A 162 -7.80 -12.55 -5.81
CA GLU A 162 -7.10 -13.09 -6.97
C GLU A 162 -7.87 -14.25 -7.61
N LYS A 163 -8.41 -15.18 -6.81
CA LYS A 163 -9.23 -16.30 -7.33
C LYS A 163 -10.47 -15.80 -8.06
N GLU A 164 -11.13 -14.75 -7.56
CA GLU A 164 -12.35 -14.20 -8.16
C GLU A 164 -12.07 -13.34 -9.40
N MET A 165 -11.05 -12.49 -9.32
CA MET A 165 -10.73 -11.49 -10.34
C MET A 165 -9.90 -12.06 -11.49
N GLY A 166 -9.06 -13.07 -11.19
CA GLY A 166 -7.99 -13.58 -12.04
C GLY A 166 -6.68 -12.83 -11.83
N SER A 167 -5.55 -13.52 -12.04
CA SER A 167 -4.20 -13.02 -11.72
C SER A 167 -3.85 -11.68 -12.38
N GLY A 168 -4.19 -11.47 -13.66
CA GLY A 168 -3.84 -10.23 -14.37
C GLY A 168 -4.57 -9.00 -13.82
N GLY A 169 -5.86 -9.11 -13.54
CA GLY A 169 -6.64 -8.04 -12.92
C GLY A 169 -6.19 -7.76 -11.50
N PHE A 170 -5.92 -8.83 -10.73
CA PHE A 170 -5.40 -8.73 -9.38
C PHE A 170 -4.06 -7.99 -9.33
N LEU A 171 -3.10 -8.39 -10.17
CA LEU A 171 -1.76 -7.81 -10.23
C LEU A 171 -1.83 -6.30 -10.50
N LEU A 172 -2.64 -5.89 -11.49
CA LEU A 172 -2.80 -4.49 -11.85
C LEU A 172 -3.44 -3.68 -10.71
N THR A 173 -4.49 -4.21 -10.07
CA THR A 173 -5.10 -3.54 -8.90
C THR A 173 -4.12 -3.45 -7.73
N TYR A 174 -3.39 -4.52 -7.44
CA TYR A 174 -2.46 -4.58 -6.31
C TYR A 174 -1.37 -3.52 -6.43
N PHE A 175 -0.68 -3.46 -7.57
CA PHE A 175 0.35 -2.46 -7.80
C PHE A 175 -0.21 -1.05 -7.96
N ALA A 176 -1.32 -0.86 -8.68
CA ALA A 176 -1.92 0.46 -8.82
C ALA A 176 -2.31 1.04 -7.45
N ALA A 177 -2.92 0.23 -6.58
CA ALA A 177 -3.29 0.63 -5.23
C ALA A 177 -2.07 0.90 -4.35
N GLY A 178 -1.08 0.00 -4.33
CA GLY A 178 0.13 0.19 -3.53
C GLY A 178 0.93 1.44 -3.94
N ILE A 179 1.14 1.63 -5.24
CA ILE A 179 1.89 2.78 -5.77
C ILE A 179 1.12 4.08 -5.51
N PHE A 180 -0.18 4.12 -5.80
CA PHE A 180 -0.98 5.32 -5.55
C PHE A 180 -1.08 5.64 -4.05
N GLY A 181 -1.16 4.61 -3.19
CA GLY A 181 -1.04 4.77 -1.74
C GLY A 181 0.26 5.48 -1.36
N ASN A 182 1.40 4.98 -1.84
CA ASN A 182 2.70 5.61 -1.60
C ASN A 182 2.79 7.04 -2.17
N VAL A 183 2.16 7.33 -3.31
CA VAL A 183 2.07 8.69 -3.85
C VAL A 183 1.26 9.61 -2.95
N LEU A 184 0.08 9.17 -2.50
CA LEU A 184 -0.76 9.96 -1.61
C LEU A 184 -0.07 10.22 -0.27
N GLY A 185 0.55 9.20 0.32
CA GLY A 185 1.40 9.31 1.49
C GLY A 185 2.59 10.25 1.27
N GLY A 186 3.24 10.16 0.11
CA GLY A 186 4.35 11.05 -0.27
C GLY A 186 4.00 12.53 -0.19
N ASN A 187 2.75 12.88 -0.53
CA ASN A 187 2.28 14.26 -0.55
C ASN A 187 1.96 14.82 0.83
N PHE A 188 1.41 14.00 1.74
CA PHE A 188 0.74 14.50 2.94
C PHE A 188 1.20 13.86 4.26
N SER A 189 2.08 12.84 4.23
CA SER A 189 2.70 12.29 5.44
C SER A 189 3.80 13.22 5.98
N LEU A 190 4.10 13.09 7.29
CA LEU A 190 5.21 13.82 7.90
C LEU A 190 6.54 13.48 7.20
N VAL A 191 7.35 14.52 6.95
CA VAL A 191 8.72 14.34 6.46
C VAL A 191 9.60 13.87 7.61
N GLY A 192 10.58 13.00 7.30
CA GLY A 192 11.57 12.53 8.28
C GLY A 192 11.30 11.14 8.86
N VAL A 193 10.11 10.57 8.61
CA VAL A 193 9.80 9.18 8.98
C VAL A 193 9.65 8.35 7.69
N PRO A 194 10.38 7.23 7.53
CA PRO A 194 10.20 6.37 6.37
C PRO A 194 8.88 5.60 6.45
N SER A 195 8.30 5.33 5.28
CA SER A 195 7.04 4.61 5.14
C SER A 195 7.18 3.42 4.21
N LEU A 196 6.57 2.29 4.57
CA LEU A 196 6.66 1.03 3.84
C LEU A 196 5.54 0.05 4.20
N GLY A 197 5.46 -1.04 3.45
CA GLY A 197 4.54 -2.14 3.68
C GLY A 197 3.65 -2.42 2.47
N ALA A 198 3.29 -3.70 2.33
CA ALA A 198 2.29 -4.19 1.39
C ALA A 198 0.86 -3.68 1.71
N SER A 199 0.64 -3.13 2.89
CA SER A 199 -0.68 -2.80 3.43
C SER A 199 -1.49 -1.85 2.54
N GLY A 200 -0.89 -0.84 1.90
CA GLY A 200 -1.61 0.00 0.93
C GLY A 200 -2.20 -0.80 -0.25
N ALA A 201 -1.44 -1.75 -0.78
CA ALA A 201 -1.93 -2.64 -1.84
C ALA A 201 -3.03 -3.59 -1.33
N ILE A 202 -2.86 -4.13 -0.12
CA ILE A 202 -3.86 -5.00 0.54
C ILE A 202 -5.17 -4.24 0.76
N PHE A 203 -5.15 -3.00 1.23
CA PHE A 203 -6.34 -2.15 1.34
C PHE A 203 -7.01 -1.91 -0.01
N GLY A 204 -6.22 -1.83 -1.09
CA GLY A 204 -6.75 -1.85 -2.45
C GLY A 204 -7.51 -3.14 -2.80
N THR A 205 -7.00 -4.31 -2.36
CA THR A 205 -7.73 -5.57 -2.53
C THR A 205 -8.99 -5.65 -1.66
N ILE A 206 -8.95 -5.07 -0.45
CA ILE A 206 -10.13 -4.93 0.41
C ILE A 206 -11.18 -4.07 -0.30
N ALA A 207 -10.80 -2.96 -0.94
CA ALA A 207 -11.73 -2.16 -1.74
C ALA A 207 -12.42 -2.95 -2.87
N VAL A 208 -11.75 -3.93 -3.48
CA VAL A 208 -12.38 -4.81 -4.48
C VAL A 208 -13.51 -5.64 -3.86
N THR A 209 -13.40 -6.06 -2.60
CA THR A 209 -14.50 -6.75 -1.90
C THR A 209 -15.74 -5.87 -1.74
N TRP A 210 -15.56 -4.54 -1.60
CA TRP A 210 -16.65 -3.57 -1.56
C TRP A 210 -17.31 -3.42 -2.93
N VAL A 211 -16.50 -3.32 -3.99
CA VAL A 211 -16.99 -3.34 -5.38
C VAL A 211 -17.82 -4.59 -5.63
N ASP A 212 -17.35 -5.76 -5.19
CA ASP A 212 -18.10 -7.00 -5.28
C ASP A 212 -19.44 -6.94 -4.54
N LEU A 213 -19.42 -6.51 -3.28
CA LEU A 213 -20.61 -6.43 -2.43
C LEU A 213 -21.69 -5.54 -3.06
N PHE A 214 -21.32 -4.35 -3.54
CA PHE A 214 -22.28 -3.43 -4.14
C PHE A 214 -22.78 -3.91 -5.50
N ALA A 215 -21.90 -4.42 -6.35
CA ALA A 215 -22.28 -4.93 -7.67
C ALA A 215 -23.18 -6.18 -7.58
N HIS A 216 -23.05 -6.96 -6.50
CA HIS A 216 -23.76 -8.22 -6.32
C HIS A 216 -24.64 -8.23 -5.07
N TRP A 217 -25.16 -7.06 -4.65
CA TRP A 217 -25.92 -6.89 -3.40
C TRP A 217 -27.03 -7.92 -3.19
N LYS A 218 -27.75 -8.26 -4.27
CA LYS A 218 -28.86 -9.24 -4.25
C LYS A 218 -28.42 -10.70 -4.10
N TYR A 219 -27.15 -11.00 -4.35
CA TYR A 219 -26.61 -12.36 -4.32
C TYR A 219 -25.88 -12.68 -3.02
N HIS A 220 -25.49 -11.67 -2.24
CA HIS A 220 -24.88 -11.85 -0.93
C HIS A 220 -25.92 -12.14 0.15
N TYR A 221 -25.63 -13.08 1.04
CA TYR A 221 -26.46 -13.34 2.22
C TYR A 221 -26.27 -12.23 3.25
N ARG A 222 -27.36 -11.59 3.69
CA ARG A 222 -27.36 -10.48 4.67
C ARG A 222 -26.34 -9.37 4.33
N PRO A 223 -26.48 -8.70 3.17
CA PRO A 223 -25.47 -7.76 2.65
C PRO A 223 -25.22 -6.56 3.57
N VAL A 224 -26.25 -6.07 4.28
CA VAL A 224 -26.11 -4.98 5.27
C VAL A 224 -25.18 -5.38 6.41
N ARG A 225 -25.32 -6.60 6.96
CA ARG A 225 -24.45 -7.09 8.04
C ARG A 225 -23.01 -7.23 7.56
N LYS A 226 -22.82 -7.71 6.34
CA LYS A 226 -21.50 -7.80 5.70
C LYS A 226 -20.87 -6.42 5.52
N LEU A 227 -21.64 -5.42 5.06
CA LEU A 227 -21.18 -4.03 4.95
C LEU A 227 -20.76 -3.44 6.30
N ILE A 228 -21.52 -3.71 7.38
CA ILE A 228 -21.17 -3.25 8.73
C ILE A 228 -19.83 -3.84 9.16
N PHE A 229 -19.64 -5.16 9.02
CA PHE A 229 -18.37 -5.80 9.38
C PHE A 229 -17.20 -5.25 8.55
N MET A 230 -17.36 -5.12 7.23
CA MET A 230 -16.33 -4.57 6.35
C MET A 230 -16.00 -3.11 6.69
N THR A 231 -16.99 -2.32 7.12
CA THR A 231 -16.76 -0.95 7.60
C THR A 231 -15.98 -0.95 8.91
N ILE A 232 -16.33 -1.82 9.86
CA ILE A 232 -15.60 -1.95 11.13
C ILE A 232 -14.15 -2.39 10.88
N GLU A 233 -13.93 -3.38 10.02
CA GLU A 233 -12.60 -3.84 9.63
C GLU A 233 -11.77 -2.71 9.00
N LEU A 234 -12.36 -1.92 8.11
CA LEU A 234 -11.70 -0.75 7.51
C LEU A 234 -11.31 0.29 8.57
N LEU A 235 -12.22 0.60 9.49
CA LEU A 235 -11.96 1.56 10.58
C LEU A 235 -10.88 1.07 11.52
N ILE A 236 -10.90 -0.21 11.91
CA ILE A 236 -9.85 -0.82 12.73
C ILE A 236 -8.51 -0.79 11.99
N GLY A 237 -8.50 -1.17 10.71
CA GLY A 237 -7.28 -1.16 9.90
C GLY A 237 -6.65 0.23 9.81
N ILE A 238 -7.45 1.27 9.61
CA ILE A 238 -6.99 2.67 9.62
C ILE A 238 -6.56 3.09 11.04
N ALA A 239 -7.31 2.70 12.08
CA ALA A 239 -7.04 3.01 13.48
C ALA A 239 -5.70 2.43 13.97
N VAL A 240 -5.34 1.22 13.53
CA VAL A 240 -4.05 0.58 13.85
C VAL A 240 -2.88 1.45 13.38
N GLY A 241 -3.00 2.14 12.25
CA GLY A 241 -1.99 3.12 11.80
C GLY A 241 -1.83 4.36 12.70
N TYR A 242 -2.69 4.56 13.70
CA TYR A 242 -2.54 5.63 14.71
C TYR A 242 -1.72 5.18 15.93
N ILE A 243 -1.41 3.90 16.05
CA ILE A 243 -0.61 3.40 17.17
C ILE A 243 0.83 3.92 16.99
N PRO A 244 1.43 4.60 18.00
CA PRO A 244 2.78 5.16 17.91
C PRO A 244 3.85 4.13 17.55
N CYS A 245 3.64 2.86 17.92
CA CYS A 245 4.52 1.75 17.57
C CYS A 245 4.56 1.46 16.07
N GLU A 246 3.55 1.88 15.31
CA GLU A 246 3.39 1.62 13.87
C GLU A 246 3.89 2.81 13.03
N SER A 247 4.88 3.57 13.50
CA SER A 247 5.35 4.82 12.86
C SER A 247 5.79 4.64 11.40
N PHE A 248 6.11 3.42 10.97
CA PHE A 248 6.47 3.08 9.58
C PHE A 248 5.24 2.82 8.67
N ILE A 249 4.05 2.64 9.26
CA ILE A 249 2.80 2.38 8.56
C ILE A 249 2.08 3.70 8.30
N ASP A 250 1.90 4.03 7.03
CA ASP A 250 1.26 5.27 6.63
C ASP A 250 -0.23 5.08 6.34
N LYS A 251 -1.05 5.75 7.15
CA LYS A 251 -2.52 5.77 7.03
C LYS A 251 -2.99 6.36 5.72
N LEU A 252 -2.30 7.37 5.20
CA LEU A 252 -2.63 7.95 3.90
C LEU A 252 -2.37 6.95 2.78
N SER A 253 -1.34 6.11 2.91
CA SER A 253 -1.11 5.00 1.98
C SER A 253 -2.23 3.96 2.03
N HIS A 254 -2.83 3.68 3.19
CA HIS A 254 -4.03 2.81 3.28
C HIS A 254 -5.25 3.42 2.60
N ILE A 255 -5.53 4.70 2.88
CA ILE A 255 -6.67 5.43 2.29
C ILE A 255 -6.50 5.53 0.77
N GLY A 256 -5.30 5.91 0.31
CA GLY A 256 -4.98 5.99 -1.12
C GLY A 256 -5.13 4.63 -1.80
N GLY A 257 -4.58 3.58 -1.19
CA GLY A 257 -4.73 2.21 -1.66
C GLY A 257 -6.20 1.79 -1.79
N PHE A 258 -7.02 2.07 -0.77
CA PHE A 258 -8.46 1.79 -0.80
C PHE A 258 -9.19 2.55 -1.91
N VAL A 259 -8.95 3.87 -2.05
CA VAL A 259 -9.57 4.70 -3.10
C VAL A 259 -9.19 4.20 -4.50
N MET A 260 -7.90 3.95 -4.75
CA MET A 260 -7.45 3.44 -6.04
C MET A 260 -7.96 2.02 -6.30
N GLY A 261 -8.04 1.18 -5.27
CA GLY A 261 -8.65 -0.15 -5.34
C GLY A 261 -10.13 -0.11 -5.72
N LEU A 262 -10.91 0.87 -5.24
CA LEU A 262 -12.31 1.06 -5.66
C LEU A 262 -12.38 1.41 -7.16
N LEU A 263 -11.52 2.31 -7.63
CA LEU A 263 -11.51 2.75 -9.03
C LEU A 263 -11.07 1.63 -9.98
N VAL A 264 -9.89 1.07 -9.76
CA VAL A 264 -9.33 0.00 -10.60
C VAL A 264 -10.14 -1.29 -10.46
N GLY A 265 -10.60 -1.61 -9.24
CA GLY A 265 -11.50 -2.72 -8.97
C GLY A 265 -12.81 -2.60 -9.74
N THR A 266 -13.44 -1.43 -9.78
CA THR A 266 -14.67 -1.21 -10.57
C THR A 266 -14.45 -1.47 -12.06
N THR A 267 -13.28 -1.08 -12.57
CA THR A 267 -12.88 -1.29 -13.97
C THR A 267 -12.66 -2.76 -14.29
N LEU A 268 -11.87 -3.46 -13.49
CA LEU A 268 -11.32 -4.78 -13.83
C LEU A 268 -12.08 -5.96 -13.21
N TYR A 269 -12.82 -5.76 -12.12
CA TYR A 269 -13.52 -6.85 -11.43
C TYR A 269 -14.66 -7.42 -12.31
N PRO A 270 -14.76 -8.76 -12.44
CA PRO A 270 -15.76 -9.39 -13.30
C PRO A 270 -17.16 -9.34 -12.68
N VAL A 271 -17.94 -8.31 -13.02
CA VAL A 271 -19.33 -8.18 -12.57
C VAL A 271 -20.30 -9.03 -13.39
N ILE A 272 -21.18 -9.74 -12.71
CA ILE A 272 -22.28 -10.53 -13.29
C ILE A 272 -23.55 -9.68 -13.25
N SER A 273 -23.98 -9.19 -14.43
CA SER A 273 -25.20 -8.38 -14.56
C SER A 273 -26.31 -9.16 -15.26
N ALA A 274 -27.40 -9.44 -14.54
CA ALA A 274 -28.59 -10.10 -15.11
C ALA A 274 -29.53 -9.13 -15.86
N SER A 275 -29.50 -7.83 -15.55
CA SER A 275 -30.35 -6.81 -16.17
C SER A 275 -29.54 -5.89 -17.09
N LYS A 276 -30.16 -5.46 -18.21
CA LYS A 276 -29.60 -4.43 -19.12
C LYS A 276 -29.31 -3.12 -18.39
N ARG A 277 -30.17 -2.71 -17.44
CA ARG A 277 -29.98 -1.50 -16.64
C ARG A 277 -28.73 -1.60 -15.76
N HIS A 278 -28.56 -2.72 -15.04
CA HIS A 278 -27.37 -2.95 -14.22
C HIS A 278 -26.10 -2.98 -15.07
N LYS A 279 -26.15 -3.62 -16.24
CA LYS A 279 -25.02 -3.63 -17.19
C LYS A 279 -24.65 -2.23 -17.65
N LEU A 280 -25.63 -1.38 -17.99
CA LEU A 280 -25.41 0.02 -18.39
C LEU A 280 -24.77 0.83 -17.27
N ILE A 281 -25.30 0.72 -16.05
CA ILE A 281 -24.77 1.42 -14.86
C ILE A 281 -23.31 1.04 -14.63
N MET A 282 -22.97 -0.25 -14.64
CA MET A 282 -21.59 -0.69 -14.47
C MET A 282 -20.68 -0.20 -15.59
N TRP A 283 -21.15 -0.14 -16.83
CA TRP A 283 -20.38 0.43 -17.94
C TRP A 283 -20.09 1.91 -17.75
N ILE A 284 -21.07 2.70 -17.29
CA ILE A 284 -20.88 4.13 -16.98
C ILE A 284 -19.83 4.29 -15.88
N PHE A 285 -19.95 3.53 -14.78
CA PHE A 285 -18.96 3.57 -13.70
C PHE A 285 -17.55 3.20 -14.17
N ARG A 286 -17.42 2.18 -15.03
CA ARG A 286 -16.12 1.79 -15.61
C ARG A 286 -15.52 2.87 -16.49
N LEU A 287 -16.35 3.50 -17.34
CA LEU A 287 -15.91 4.60 -18.21
C LEU A 287 -15.49 5.84 -17.42
N ALA A 288 -16.12 6.10 -16.27
CA ALA A 288 -15.75 7.20 -15.38
C ALA A 288 -14.52 6.89 -14.50
N ALA A 289 -14.38 5.64 -14.03
CA ALA A 289 -13.33 5.25 -13.08
C ALA A 289 -11.91 5.34 -13.68
N ILE A 290 -11.72 4.96 -14.95
CA ILE A 290 -10.41 5.01 -15.62
C ILE A 290 -9.84 6.43 -15.70
N PRO A 291 -10.54 7.42 -16.33
CA PRO A 291 -10.00 8.77 -16.44
C PRO A 291 -9.84 9.42 -15.06
N LEU A 292 -10.73 9.12 -14.10
CA LEU A 292 -10.59 9.62 -12.73
C LEU A 292 -9.33 9.06 -12.05
N ALA A 293 -9.07 7.75 -12.18
CA ALA A 293 -7.86 7.13 -11.65
C ALA A 293 -6.59 7.75 -12.24
N ILE A 294 -6.55 7.95 -13.57
CA ILE A 294 -5.42 8.57 -14.27
C ILE A 294 -5.25 10.02 -13.81
N LEU A 295 -6.33 10.80 -13.76
CA LEU A 295 -6.31 12.19 -13.32
C LEU A 295 -5.75 12.31 -11.90
N LEU A 296 -6.26 11.51 -10.96
CA LEU A 296 -5.76 11.51 -9.58
C LEU A 296 -4.28 11.14 -9.50
N PHE A 297 -3.85 10.14 -10.27
CA PHE A 297 -2.45 9.71 -10.31
C PHE A 297 -1.55 10.84 -10.82
N VAL A 298 -1.89 11.45 -11.95
CA VAL A 298 -1.11 12.54 -12.56
C VAL A 298 -1.08 13.77 -11.66
N VAL A 299 -2.22 14.17 -11.09
CA VAL A 299 -2.31 15.34 -10.22
C VAL A 299 -1.47 15.15 -8.96
N LEU A 300 -1.56 14.00 -8.28
CA LEU A 300 -0.81 13.77 -7.05
C LEU A 300 0.68 13.55 -7.28
N VAL A 301 1.09 12.90 -8.37
CA VAL A 301 2.51 12.80 -8.73
C VAL A 301 3.06 14.18 -9.06
N ARG A 302 2.34 15.00 -9.85
CA ARG A 302 2.77 16.37 -10.15
C ARG A 302 2.87 17.19 -8.86
N ASN A 303 1.85 17.15 -8.02
CA ASN A 303 1.85 17.85 -6.74
C ASN A 303 3.02 17.42 -5.86
N PHE A 304 3.37 16.14 -5.85
CA PHE A 304 4.52 15.65 -5.10
C PHE A 304 5.81 16.33 -5.55
N TYR A 305 6.05 16.48 -6.86
CA TYR A 305 7.31 17.05 -7.36
C TYR A 305 7.32 18.59 -7.44
N THR A 306 6.17 19.25 -7.58
CA THR A 306 6.10 20.71 -7.77
C THR A 306 5.78 21.49 -6.50
N SER A 307 5.05 20.88 -5.57
CA SER A 307 4.53 21.56 -4.39
C SER A 307 5.38 21.26 -3.16
N ASP A 308 5.52 22.27 -2.29
CA ASP A 308 6.00 22.06 -0.94
C ASP A 308 4.97 21.18 -0.19
N PRO A 309 5.39 20.02 0.37
CA PRO A 309 4.48 19.10 1.04
C PRO A 309 3.74 19.73 2.24
N TYR A 310 4.28 20.81 2.83
CA TYR A 310 3.64 21.52 3.93
C TYR A 310 2.78 22.71 3.49
N ALA A 311 3.07 23.32 2.34
CA ALA A 311 2.29 24.45 1.82
C ALA A 311 0.95 24.02 1.18
N ALA A 312 0.85 22.77 0.72
CA ALA A 312 -0.31 22.29 -0.04
C ALA A 312 -1.59 22.10 0.82
N CYS A 313 -1.45 21.89 2.14
CA CYS A 313 -2.60 21.66 3.03
C CYS A 313 -2.20 21.82 4.51
N SER A 314 -2.60 22.93 5.14
CA SER A 314 -2.32 23.21 6.56
C SER A 314 -2.92 22.19 7.54
N GLY A 315 -4.02 21.52 7.16
CA GLY A 315 -4.70 20.52 7.98
C GLY A 315 -4.26 19.07 7.74
N CYS A 316 -3.53 18.77 6.67
CA CYS A 316 -3.21 17.39 6.29
C CYS A 316 -2.15 16.75 7.20
N ARG A 317 -1.34 17.56 7.89
CA ARG A 317 -0.41 17.10 8.94
C ARG A 317 -1.14 16.35 10.07
N TYR A 318 -2.39 16.73 10.35
CA TYR A 318 -3.22 16.10 11.39
C TYR A 318 -3.81 14.75 10.97
N LEU A 319 -3.87 14.45 9.66
CA LEU A 319 -4.24 13.11 9.17
C LEU A 319 -3.15 12.09 9.49
N SER A 320 -1.90 12.54 9.48
CA SER A 320 -0.73 11.73 9.74
C SER A 320 -0.44 11.59 11.24
N CYS A 321 -0.75 12.62 12.03
CA CYS A 321 -0.46 12.63 13.46
C CYS A 321 -1.43 13.48 14.29
N PHE A 322 -1.88 12.97 15.44
CA PHE A 322 -2.76 13.71 16.35
C PHE A 322 -1.96 14.62 17.29
N PRO A 323 -2.28 15.92 17.41
CA PRO A 323 -1.54 16.84 18.26
C PRO A 323 -1.93 16.61 19.74
N THR A 324 -1.12 15.86 20.46
CA THR A 324 -1.24 15.69 21.92
C THR A 324 -0.10 16.44 22.65
N SER A 325 -0.23 16.65 23.96
CA SER A 325 0.85 17.18 24.81
C SER A 325 2.13 16.33 24.77
N ALA A 326 2.00 15.04 24.46
CA ALA A 326 3.10 14.09 24.30
C ALA A 326 3.67 14.01 22.86
N ASN A 327 3.05 14.68 21.88
CA ASN A 327 3.45 14.60 20.47
C ASN A 327 3.60 16.00 19.83
N ASN A 328 4.54 16.78 20.38
CA ASN A 328 4.79 18.17 19.97
C ASN A 328 5.37 18.29 18.54
N HIS A 329 5.90 17.21 17.95
CA HIS A 329 6.37 17.18 16.55
C HIS A 329 5.24 17.30 15.52
N CYS A 330 3.97 17.28 15.96
CA CYS A 330 2.80 17.43 15.10
C CYS A 330 2.11 18.79 15.25
N LYS A 331 2.61 19.64 16.14
CA LYS A 331 2.21 21.05 16.21
C LYS A 331 2.98 21.83 15.15
N GLY A 332 2.23 22.66 14.41
CA GLY A 332 2.69 23.61 13.38
C GLY A 332 4.09 24.11 13.65
#